data_AF-N9FD99-F1
#
_entry.id   AF-N9FD99-F1
#
_cell.length_a   1.000
_cell.length_b   1.000
_cell.length_c   1.000
_cell.angle_alpha   90.00
_cell.angle_beta   90.00
_cell.angle_gamma   90.00
#
_symmetry.space_group_name_H-M   'P 1'
#
loop_
_entity.id
_entity.type
_entity.pdbx_description
1 polymer ?
#
loop_
_entity_poly.entity_id
_entity_poly.type
_entity_poly.pdbx_seq_one_letter_code
_entity_poly.pdbx_strand_id
1 'polypeptide(L)'
;MKKLREEISLADDSIEAETILNAKWAEREKRAFEIYNQDKSLCDALMNFHFADWLLNAYRSKYSNTEKTGYSKTSASENPKQLSDKQITSFAQKLAHHPEFSSKYSEPGESFEKLAARIAVKLQNPTQAKKWEGYLKQVGFSGNLKEAA
;
A
#
# COMPACT_ATOMS: atom_id res chain seq x y z
N MET A 1 32.64 -10.87 0.15
CA MET A 1 32.02 -10.42 -1.11
C MET A 1 31.58 -11.56 -2.02
N LYS A 2 32.39 -12.59 -2.31
CA LYS A 2 31.96 -13.72 -3.18
C LYS A 2 30.74 -14.47 -2.62
N LYS A 3 30.77 -14.81 -1.32
CA LYS A 3 29.63 -15.44 -0.62
C LYS A 3 28.34 -14.62 -0.70
N LEU A 4 28.41 -13.32 -0.45
CA LEU A 4 27.23 -12.44 -0.51
C LEU A 4 26.55 -12.43 -1.89
N ARG A 5 27.34 -12.45 -2.97
CA ARG A 5 26.80 -12.54 -4.34
C ARG A 5 26.09 -13.86 -4.58
N GLU A 6 26.69 -14.96 -4.14
CA GLU A 6 26.10 -16.29 -4.24
C GLU A 6 24.80 -16.37 -3.43
N GLU A 7 24.78 -15.83 -2.20
CA GLU A 7 23.56 -15.81 -1.38
C GLU A 7 22.44 -14.96 -1.99
N ILE A 8 22.74 -13.78 -2.53
CA ILE A 8 21.74 -12.96 -3.22
C ILE A 8 21.18 -13.69 -4.44
N SER A 9 22.06 -14.35 -5.21
CA SER A 9 21.66 -15.13 -6.39
C SER A 9 20.88 -16.39 -6.03
N LEU A 10 21.16 -17.03 -4.89
CA LEU A 10 20.42 -18.19 -4.39
C LEU A 10 19.06 -17.80 -3.80
N ALA A 11 18.95 -16.60 -3.23
CA ALA A 11 17.72 -16.09 -2.64
C ALA A 11 16.74 -15.51 -3.67
N ASP A 12 17.23 -15.07 -4.84
CA ASP A 12 16.38 -14.58 -5.93
C ASP A 12 17.02 -14.77 -7.31
N ASP A 13 16.52 -15.76 -8.07
CA ASP A 13 16.94 -16.02 -9.45
C ASP A 13 16.55 -14.89 -10.43
N SER A 14 15.62 -14.01 -10.04
CA SER A 14 15.08 -12.94 -10.90
C SER A 14 15.88 -11.64 -10.81
N ILE A 15 16.74 -11.49 -9.80
CA ILE A 15 17.48 -10.25 -9.55
C ILE A 15 18.98 -10.50 -9.68
N GLU A 16 19.61 -9.86 -10.67
CA GLU A 16 21.05 -9.91 -10.79
C GLU A 16 21.71 -9.26 -9.57
N ALA A 17 22.44 -10.06 -8.78
CA ALA A 17 23.18 -9.59 -7.62
C ALA A 17 24.16 -8.46 -7.96
N GLU A 18 24.67 -8.43 -9.20
CA GLU A 18 25.51 -7.35 -9.72
C GLU A 18 24.79 -5.99 -9.72
N THR A 19 23.51 -5.97 -10.09
CA THR A 19 22.70 -4.75 -10.14
C THR A 19 22.51 -4.15 -8.75
N ILE A 20 22.30 -5.00 -7.75
CA ILE A 20 22.21 -4.56 -6.35
C ILE A 20 23.56 -4.05 -5.86
N LEU A 21 24.63 -4.82 -6.03
CA LEU A 21 25.93 -4.49 -5.44
C LEU A 21 26.64 -3.32 -6.10
N ASN A 22 26.39 -3.09 -7.39
CA ASN A 22 26.91 -1.91 -8.10
C ASN A 22 26.07 -0.64 -7.83
N ALA A 23 24.95 -0.75 -7.13
CA ALA A 23 24.11 0.40 -6.85
C ALA A 23 24.70 1.31 -5.77
N LYS A 24 24.65 2.63 -6.00
CA LYS A 24 25.13 3.65 -5.04
C LYS A 24 24.46 3.55 -3.67
N TRP A 25 23.23 3.02 -3.60
CA TRP A 25 22.49 2.86 -2.36
C TRP A 25 22.91 1.62 -1.56
N ALA A 26 23.55 0.62 -2.18
CA ALA A 26 23.94 -0.61 -1.47
C ALA A 26 25.01 -0.34 -0.41
N GLU A 27 25.96 0.56 -0.69
CA GLU A 27 26.95 1.01 0.29
C GLU A 27 26.31 1.73 1.49
N ARG A 28 25.22 2.45 1.27
CA ARG A 28 24.46 3.10 2.35
C ARG A 28 23.79 2.05 3.24
N GLU A 29 23.15 1.04 2.65
CA GLU A 29 22.50 -0.03 3.39
C GLU A 29 23.52 -0.92 4.12
N LYS A 30 24.71 -1.13 3.54
CA LYS A 30 25.83 -1.80 4.21
C LYS A 30 26.22 -1.10 5.51
N ARG A 31 26.44 0.22 5.48
CA ARG A 31 26.77 0.99 6.69
C ARG A 31 25.66 0.94 7.73
N ALA A 32 24.40 1.02 7.29
CA ALA A 32 23.24 0.93 8.18
C ALA A 32 23.15 -0.45 8.86
N PHE A 33 23.41 -1.52 8.11
CA PHE A 33 23.43 -2.89 8.61
C PHE A 33 24.58 -3.10 9.60
N GLU A 34 25.78 -2.60 9.29
CA GLU A 34 26.93 -2.65 10.21
C GLU A 34 26.62 -1.94 11.53
N ILE A 35 26.06 -0.72 11.50
CA ILE A 35 25.65 0.00 12.71
C ILE A 35 24.57 -0.78 13.48
N TYR A 36 23.57 -1.31 12.79
CA TYR A 36 22.51 -2.11 13.43
C TYR A 36 23.04 -3.37 14.10
N ASN A 37 24.14 -3.92 13.58
CA ASN A 37 24.74 -5.15 14.06
C ASN A 37 25.96 -4.93 14.97
N GLN A 38 26.38 -3.69 15.22
CA GLN A 38 27.54 -3.36 16.06
C GLN A 38 27.43 -3.93 17.48
N ASP A 39 26.22 -3.95 18.03
CA ASP A 39 25.96 -4.49 19.37
C ASP A 39 25.57 -5.99 19.36
N LYS A 40 25.50 -6.62 18.18
CA LYS A 40 25.08 -8.02 18.03
C LYS A 40 26.29 -8.88 17.72
N SER A 41 26.61 -9.80 18.62
CA SER A 41 27.67 -10.80 18.44
C SER A 41 27.25 -11.94 17.48
N LEU A 42 26.84 -11.60 16.26
CA LEU A 42 26.56 -12.59 15.21
C LEU A 42 27.87 -13.03 14.56
N CYS A 43 28.00 -14.32 14.27
CA CYS A 43 29.18 -14.84 13.57
C CYS A 43 29.19 -14.33 12.12
N ASP A 44 30.39 -14.11 11.57
CA ASP A 44 30.60 -13.58 10.22
C ASP A 44 29.84 -14.38 9.14
N ALA A 45 29.63 -15.69 9.34
CA ALA A 45 28.86 -16.51 8.42
C ALA A 45 27.38 -16.09 8.38
N LEU A 46 26.72 -15.96 9.53
CA LEU A 46 25.33 -15.52 9.64
C LEU A 46 25.15 -14.07 9.21
N MET A 47 26.16 -13.24 9.44
CA MET A 47 26.14 -11.83 9.05
C MET A 47 26.00 -11.67 7.53
N ASN A 48 26.61 -12.56 6.73
CA ASN A 48 26.48 -12.54 5.27
C ASN A 48 25.08 -12.91 4.79
N PHE A 49 24.42 -13.91 5.40
CA PHE A 49 23.05 -14.29 5.08
C PHE A 49 22.07 -13.15 5.38
N HIS A 50 22.14 -12.60 6.59
CA HIS A 50 21.28 -11.50 7.00
C HIS A 50 21.49 -10.25 6.16
N PHE A 51 22.73 -9.99 5.72
CA PHE A 51 23.00 -8.86 4.85
C PHE A 51 22.44 -9.07 3.43
N ALA A 52 22.47 -10.29 2.89
CA ALA A 52 21.81 -10.60 1.62
C ALA A 52 20.31 -10.35 1.69
N ASP A 53 19.64 -10.84 2.73
CA ASP A 53 18.21 -10.59 2.99
C ASP A 53 17.91 -9.10 3.17
N TRP A 54 18.77 -8.38 3.88
CA TRP A 54 18.65 -6.94 4.08
C TRP A 54 18.67 -6.19 2.75
N LEU A 55 19.62 -6.51 1.88
CA LEU A 55 19.75 -5.89 0.56
C LEU A 55 18.57 -6.22 -0.35
N LEU A 56 18.10 -7.46 -0.37
CA LEU A 56 16.94 -7.87 -1.15
C LEU A 56 15.66 -7.18 -0.65
N ASN A 57 15.45 -7.10 0.66
CA ASN A 57 14.32 -6.38 1.22
C ASN A 57 14.42 -4.88 0.95
N ALA A 58 15.60 -4.26 1.10
CA ALA A 58 15.82 -2.85 0.80
C ALA A 58 15.58 -2.56 -0.68
N TYR A 59 16.06 -3.44 -1.58
CA TYR A 59 15.77 -3.36 -3.00
C TYR A 59 14.27 -3.42 -3.22
N ARG A 60 13.58 -4.49 -2.83
CA ARG A 60 12.13 -4.67 -3.06
C ARG A 60 11.25 -3.57 -2.44
N SER A 61 11.65 -2.99 -1.31
CA SER A 61 10.84 -2.02 -0.57
C SER A 61 11.15 -0.55 -0.87
N LYS A 62 12.41 -0.20 -1.15
CA LYS A 62 12.85 1.20 -1.27
C LYS A 62 13.36 1.56 -2.67
N TYR A 63 13.98 0.61 -3.39
CA TYR A 63 14.75 0.91 -4.60
C TYR A 63 14.24 0.21 -5.88
N SER A 64 13.44 -0.84 -5.73
CA SER A 64 12.69 -1.55 -6.77
C SER A 64 11.44 -0.73 -7.09
N ASN A 65 11.66 0.42 -7.72
CA ASN A 65 10.61 1.24 -8.29
C ASN A 65 10.00 0.57 -9.53
N THR A 66 9.44 -0.62 -9.34
CA THR A 66 8.36 -1.19 -10.16
C THR A 66 7.29 -1.65 -9.19
N GLU A 67 6.51 -0.69 -8.67
CA GLU A 67 5.16 -0.85 -8.06
C GLU A 67 5.00 -0.65 -6.54
N LYS A 68 5.85 0.08 -5.80
CA LYS A 68 5.50 0.47 -4.40
C LYS A 68 5.89 1.89 -4.02
N THR A 69 5.01 2.83 -4.35
CA THR A 69 4.74 3.94 -3.43
C THR A 69 4.10 3.35 -2.17
N GLY A 70 4.72 3.61 -1.02
CA GLY A 70 4.21 3.20 0.28
C GLY A 70 2.87 3.87 0.58
N TYR A 71 1.79 3.11 0.50
CA TYR A 71 0.76 3.02 1.53
C TYR A 71 -0.07 1.80 1.15
N SER A 72 -0.32 0.91 2.09
CA SER A 72 -1.28 -0.18 1.97
C SER A 72 -2.63 0.35 1.42
N LYS A 73 -2.83 0.21 0.11
CA LYS A 73 -4.11 0.40 -0.56
C LYS A 73 -4.23 -0.78 -1.51
N THR A 74 -5.11 -1.68 -1.13
CA THR A 74 -5.62 -2.81 -1.91
C THR A 74 -5.74 -2.46 -3.39
N SER A 75 -5.06 -3.26 -4.22
CA SER A 75 -5.50 -3.70 -5.55
C SER A 75 -6.28 -2.67 -6.35
N ALA A 76 -5.58 -1.76 -7.03
CA ALA A 76 -6.13 -1.07 -8.18
C ALA A 76 -5.69 -1.83 -9.44
N SER A 77 -6.28 -3.01 -9.64
CA SER A 77 -6.36 -3.61 -10.96
C SER A 77 -7.15 -2.65 -11.86
N GLU A 78 -6.43 -2.05 -12.79
CA GLU A 78 -6.84 -1.81 -14.18
C GLU A 78 -8.34 -1.64 -14.42
N ASN A 79 -8.79 -0.37 -14.35
CA ASN A 79 -9.86 0.29 -15.13
C ASN A 79 -10.66 1.24 -14.21
N PRO A 80 -10.63 2.57 -14.44
CA PRO A 80 -11.43 3.54 -13.71
C PRO A 80 -12.88 3.53 -14.24
N LYS A 81 -13.57 2.40 -14.10
CA LYS A 81 -14.95 2.24 -14.58
C LYS A 81 -15.94 2.08 -13.42
N GLN A 82 -15.51 1.57 -12.26
CA GLN A 82 -16.41 1.34 -11.14
C GLN A 82 -15.63 1.26 -9.82
N LEU A 83 -16.13 1.89 -8.77
CA LEU A 83 -15.63 1.68 -7.41
C LEU A 83 -15.81 0.20 -7.05
N SER A 84 -14.72 -0.48 -6.64
CA SER A 84 -14.84 -1.86 -6.13
C SER A 84 -15.65 -1.88 -4.83
N ASP A 85 -16.40 -2.94 -4.55
CA ASP A 85 -17.20 -3.09 -3.32
C ASP A 85 -16.41 -2.80 -2.04
N LYS A 86 -15.11 -3.15 -2.03
CA LYS A 86 -14.20 -2.83 -0.91
C LYS A 86 -13.95 -1.33 -0.76
N GLN A 87 -13.79 -0.63 -1.88
CA GLN A 87 -13.63 0.82 -1.91
C GLN A 87 -14.94 1.50 -1.51
N ILE A 88 -16.07 1.03 -2.03
CA ILE A 88 -17.41 1.50 -1.68
C ILE A 88 -17.62 1.41 -0.16
N THR A 89 -17.35 0.25 0.43
CA THR A 89 -17.51 0.04 1.88
C THR A 89 -16.60 0.98 2.68
N SER A 90 -15.34 1.15 2.26
CA SER A 90 -14.38 2.05 2.90
C SER A 90 -14.84 3.51 2.84
N PHE A 91 -15.35 3.95 1.68
CA PHE A 91 -15.90 5.30 1.53
C PHE A 91 -17.18 5.49 2.32
N ALA A 92 -18.04 4.48 2.35
CA ALA A 92 -19.29 4.52 3.08
C ALA A 92 -19.08 4.64 4.59
N GLN A 93 -18.09 3.93 5.14
CA GLN A 93 -17.68 4.09 6.53
C GLN A 93 -17.18 5.52 6.79
N LYS A 94 -16.30 6.05 5.95
CA LYS A 94 -15.80 7.43 6.09
C LYS A 94 -16.92 8.46 6.03
N LEU A 95 -17.90 8.28 5.13
CA LEU A 95 -19.07 9.15 5.02
C LEU A 95 -19.99 9.01 6.23
N ALA A 96 -20.18 7.81 6.78
CA ALA A 96 -20.96 7.62 7.99
C ALA A 96 -20.34 8.32 9.20
N HIS A 97 -19.00 8.36 9.28
CA HIS A 97 -18.29 9.11 10.32
C HIS A 97 -18.16 10.61 10.00
N HIS A 98 -18.61 11.07 8.83
CA HIS A 98 -18.53 12.47 8.46
C HIS A 98 -19.72 13.24 9.07
N PRO A 99 -19.50 14.20 9.98
CA PRO A 99 -20.56 14.84 10.75
C PRO A 99 -21.60 15.55 9.88
N GLU A 100 -21.20 16.19 8.77
CA GLU A 100 -22.15 16.83 7.84
C GLU A 100 -23.00 15.81 7.06
N PHE A 101 -22.45 14.62 6.81
CA PHE A 101 -23.14 13.60 6.02
C PHE A 101 -24.05 12.76 6.93
N SER A 102 -23.55 12.32 8.08
CA SER A 102 -24.34 11.62 9.07
C SER A 102 -25.48 12.50 9.60
N SER A 103 -25.26 13.79 9.84
CA SER A 103 -26.36 14.68 10.24
C SER A 103 -27.49 14.77 9.21
N LYS A 104 -27.23 14.48 7.93
CA LYS A 104 -28.20 14.58 6.84
C LYS A 104 -28.83 13.25 6.45
N TYR A 105 -28.10 12.15 6.62
CA TYR A 105 -28.48 10.81 6.17
C TYR A 105 -28.64 9.78 7.29
N SER A 106 -28.16 10.07 8.51
CA SER A 106 -28.37 9.21 9.69
C SER A 106 -29.79 9.36 10.20
N GLU A 107 -30.41 8.25 10.56
CA GLU A 107 -31.66 8.27 11.30
C GLU A 107 -31.42 8.45 12.81
N PRO A 108 -32.39 8.99 13.57
CA PRO A 108 -32.27 9.14 15.02
C PRO A 108 -32.05 7.77 15.69
N GLY A 109 -30.90 7.59 16.36
CA GLY A 109 -30.55 6.34 17.02
C GLY A 109 -29.97 5.25 16.11
N GLU A 110 -29.68 5.55 14.84
CA GLU A 110 -28.98 4.63 13.95
C GLU A 110 -27.47 4.58 14.27
N SER A 111 -26.88 3.38 14.25
CA SER A 111 -25.43 3.21 14.39
C SER A 111 -24.69 3.57 13.11
N PHE A 112 -23.46 4.09 13.24
CA PHE A 112 -22.62 4.45 12.09
C PHE A 112 -22.38 3.27 11.13
N GLU A 113 -22.35 2.04 11.64
CA GLU A 113 -22.20 0.84 10.81
C GLU A 113 -23.43 0.58 9.92
N LYS A 114 -24.65 0.78 10.46
CA LYS A 114 -25.88 0.67 9.67
C LYS A 114 -25.97 1.76 8.61
N LEU A 115 -25.63 2.99 8.99
CA LEU A 115 -25.54 4.11 8.06
C LEU A 115 -24.50 3.81 6.95
N ALA A 116 -23.31 3.33 7.31
CA ALA A 116 -22.27 2.95 6.35
C ALA A 116 -22.74 1.84 5.41
N ALA A 117 -23.40 0.79 5.90
CA ALA A 117 -23.93 -0.27 5.04
C ALA A 117 -24.96 0.29 4.04
N ARG A 118 -25.84 1.19 4.48
CA ARG A 118 -26.85 1.82 3.62
C ARG A 118 -26.23 2.77 2.59
N ILE A 119 -25.19 3.51 2.98
CA ILE A 119 -24.39 4.35 2.08
C ILE A 119 -23.66 3.47 1.06
N ALA A 120 -23.11 2.32 1.47
CA ALA A 120 -22.42 1.39 0.57
C ALA A 120 -23.36 0.86 -0.52
N VAL A 121 -24.55 0.42 -0.15
CA VAL A 121 -25.58 -0.02 -1.12
C VAL A 121 -25.96 1.10 -2.09
N LYS A 122 -26.04 2.35 -1.61
CA LYS A 122 -26.30 3.51 -2.47
C LYS A 122 -25.12 3.84 -3.38
N LEU A 123 -23.89 3.78 -2.88
CA LEU A 123 -22.66 4.00 -3.66
C LEU A 123 -22.42 2.92 -4.72
N GLN A 124 -23.00 1.74 -4.56
CA GLN A 124 -22.99 0.69 -5.57
C GLN A 124 -23.82 1.08 -6.81
N ASN A 125 -24.79 1.99 -6.64
CA ASN A 125 -25.55 2.55 -7.75
C ASN A 125 -24.79 3.76 -8.37
N PRO A 126 -24.39 3.69 -9.65
CA PRO A 126 -23.58 4.72 -10.29
C PRO A 126 -24.23 6.11 -10.31
N THR A 127 -25.57 6.18 -10.37
CA THR A 127 -26.31 7.45 -10.34
C THR A 127 -26.19 8.14 -8.98
N GLN A 128 -26.25 7.36 -7.89
CA GLN A 128 -26.10 7.87 -6.53
C GLN A 128 -24.65 8.19 -6.21
N ALA A 129 -23.72 7.34 -6.65
CA ALA A 129 -22.28 7.59 -6.50
C ALA A 129 -21.88 8.94 -7.13
N LYS A 130 -22.41 9.26 -8.32
CA LYS A 130 -22.18 10.55 -8.97
C LYS A 130 -22.74 11.73 -8.16
N LYS A 131 -23.94 11.59 -7.59
CA LYS A 131 -24.53 12.61 -6.71
C LYS A 131 -23.70 12.85 -5.44
N TRP A 132 -22.97 11.84 -4.99
CA TRP A 132 -22.10 11.90 -3.82
C TRP A 132 -20.63 12.12 -4.15
N GLU A 133 -20.29 12.38 -5.43
CA GLU A 133 -18.90 12.61 -5.85
C GLU A 133 -18.23 13.73 -5.05
N GLY A 134 -18.97 14.81 -4.72
CA GLY A 134 -18.47 15.89 -3.88
C GLY A 134 -18.04 15.41 -2.49
N TYR A 135 -18.89 14.61 -1.83
CA TYR A 135 -18.58 14.05 -0.51
C TYR A 135 -17.49 12.98 -0.59
N LEU A 136 -17.48 12.18 -1.66
CA LEU A 136 -16.43 11.20 -1.94
C LEU A 136 -15.07 11.90 -2.05
N LYS A 137 -14.99 13.02 -2.78
CA LYS A 137 -13.78 13.83 -2.90
C LYS A 137 -13.31 14.35 -1.54
N GLN A 138 -14.24 14.78 -0.67
CA GLN A 138 -13.91 15.21 0.70
C GLN A 138 -13.33 14.08 1.56
N VAL A 139 -13.79 12.83 1.40
CA VAL A 139 -13.24 11.67 2.14
C VAL A 139 -12.00 11.03 1.50
N GLY A 140 -11.45 11.66 0.45
CA GLY A 140 -10.21 11.25 -0.21
C GLY A 140 -10.40 10.36 -1.46
N PHE A 141 -11.54 10.44 -2.13
CA PHE A 141 -11.73 9.86 -3.46
C PHE A 141 -11.16 10.79 -4.54
N SER A 142 -10.15 10.33 -5.25
CA SER A 142 -9.50 11.08 -6.34
C SER A 142 -9.87 10.54 -7.74
N GLY A 143 -10.87 9.65 -7.83
CA GLY A 143 -11.31 9.05 -9.08
C GLY A 143 -12.36 9.88 -9.82
N ASN A 144 -12.62 9.54 -11.08
CA ASN A 144 -13.67 10.16 -11.89
C ASN A 144 -14.80 9.13 -12.07
N LEU A 145 -15.98 9.40 -11.50
CA LEU A 145 -17.14 8.52 -11.67
C LEU A 145 -17.75 8.83 -13.04
N LYS A 146 -17.54 7.96 -14.03
CA LYS A 146 -18.26 8.10 -15.30
C LYS A 146 -19.75 7.89 -15.05
N GLU A 147 -20.53 8.83 -15.54
CA GLU A 147 -21.98 8.75 -15.62
C GLU A 147 -22.36 7.46 -16.35
N ALA A 148 -23.25 6.65 -15.74
CA ALA A 148 -23.87 5.56 -16.48
C ALA A 148 -24.69 6.19 -17.61
N ALA A 149 -24.25 5.95 -18.84
CA ALA A 149 -24.97 6.34 -20.06
C ALA A 149 -26.27 5.54 -20.19
#